data_AF-A0A1Z4I7V8-F1
#
_entry.id   AF-A0A1Z4I7V8-F1
#
_cell.length_a   1.000
_cell.length_b   1.000
_cell.length_c   1.000
_cell.angle_alpha   90.00
_cell.angle_beta   90.00
_cell.angle_gamma   90.00
#
_symmetry.space_group_name_H-M   'P 1'
#
loop_
_entity.id
_entity.type
_entity.pdbx_description
1 polymer ?
#
loop_
_entity_poly.entity_id
_entity_poly.type
_entity_poly.pdbx_seq_one_letter_code
_entity_poly.pdbx_strand_id
1 'polypeptide(L)'
;MGFLTIYLRPFRFDQVIDPEHANILIDFCQTEHEDEFGNPGGDGKPPTYYCQWILTEDRHGLEWDKKEKFYYGKEWLIYLIKNFIEPWGYKLNGESPWYIDDFQEAGIIKVSDNVVTEELRDILVIKDEYGEFDLY
;
A
#
# COMPACT_ATOMS: atom_id res chain seq x y z
N MET A 1 -20.96 7.66 -3.44
CA MET A 1 -19.98 7.62 -4.55
C MET A 1 -18.61 7.56 -3.91
N GLY A 2 -17.87 6.47 -4.09
CA GLY A 2 -16.49 6.37 -3.62
C GLY A 2 -15.54 6.63 -4.78
N PHE A 3 -14.39 7.24 -4.52
CA PHE A 3 -13.31 7.42 -5.50
C PHE A 3 -12.33 6.25 -5.37
N LEU A 4 -11.48 6.07 -6.37
CA LEU A 4 -10.47 5.03 -6.37
C LEU A 4 -9.09 5.66 -6.53
N THR A 5 -8.19 5.32 -5.60
CA THR A 5 -6.77 5.64 -5.73
C THR A 5 -6.05 4.50 -6.43
N ILE A 6 -5.40 4.83 -7.54
CA ILE A 6 -4.61 3.89 -8.33
C ILE A 6 -3.15 3.98 -7.88
N TYR A 7 -2.48 2.83 -7.71
CA TYR A 7 -1.06 2.74 -7.38
C TYR A 7 -0.31 1.96 -8.47
N LEU A 8 0.72 2.56 -9.05
CA LEU A 8 1.29 2.08 -10.32
C LEU A 8 2.51 1.17 -10.18
N ARG A 9 3.19 1.16 -9.04
CA ARG A 9 4.46 0.41 -8.89
C ARG A 9 4.52 -0.34 -7.57
N PRO A 10 5.17 -1.53 -7.56
CA PRO A 10 5.41 -2.26 -6.32
C PRO A 10 6.55 -1.61 -5.52
N PHE A 11 6.49 -1.78 -4.20
CA PHE A 11 7.64 -1.64 -3.32
C PHE A 11 8.43 -2.95 -3.28
N ARG A 12 9.71 -2.87 -2.91
CA ARG A 12 10.61 -4.02 -2.83
C ARG A 12 11.21 -4.14 -1.45
N PHE A 13 11.27 -5.37 -0.95
CA PHE A 13 12.07 -5.70 0.22
C PHE A 13 13.54 -5.75 -0.14
N ASP A 14 14.40 -5.50 0.84
CA ASP A 14 15.85 -5.67 0.76
C ASP A 14 16.26 -7.14 0.60
N GLN A 15 15.40 -8.06 1.02
CA GLN A 15 15.56 -9.50 0.89
C GLN A 15 14.20 -10.18 0.76
N VAL A 16 14.19 -11.43 0.28
CA VAL A 16 12.97 -12.23 0.16
C VAL A 16 12.39 -12.49 1.56
N ILE A 17 11.09 -12.22 1.74
CA ILE A 17 10.39 -12.57 2.98
C ILE A 17 10.30 -14.09 3.09
N ASP A 18 10.64 -14.64 4.26
CA ASP A 18 10.55 -16.07 4.48
C ASP A 18 9.09 -16.56 4.46
N PRO A 19 8.84 -17.87 4.23
CA PRO A 19 7.48 -18.37 4.06
C PRO A 19 6.56 -18.16 5.27
N GLU A 20 7.08 -18.15 6.49
CA GLU A 20 6.28 -18.01 7.70
C GLU A 20 5.75 -16.57 7.83
N HIS A 21 6.65 -15.59 7.74
CA HIS A 21 6.27 -14.17 7.73
C HIS A 21 5.38 -13.82 6.53
N ALA A 22 5.64 -14.40 5.36
CA ALA A 22 4.80 -14.19 4.17
C ALA A 22 3.36 -14.68 4.41
N ASN A 23 3.18 -15.87 5.01
CA ASN A 23 1.85 -16.41 5.30
C ASN A 23 1.10 -15.54 6.31
N ILE A 24 1.78 -15.05 7.35
CA ILE A 24 1.18 -14.13 8.32
C ILE A 24 0.69 -12.86 7.63
N LEU A 25 1.51 -12.28 6.75
CA LEU A 25 1.15 -11.05 6.04
C LEU A 25 -0.01 -11.27 5.06
N ILE A 26 -0.01 -12.40 4.35
CA ILE A 26 -1.08 -12.76 3.41
C ILE A 26 -2.40 -12.97 4.15
N ASP A 27 -2.40 -13.73 5.24
CA ASP A 27 -3.59 -13.98 6.06
C ASP A 27 -4.13 -12.69 6.66
N PHE A 28 -3.24 -11.83 7.14
CA PHE A 28 -3.59 -10.50 7.64
C PHE A 28 -4.30 -9.66 6.57
N CYS A 29 -3.73 -9.51 5.36
CA CYS A 29 -4.34 -8.70 4.30
C CYS A 29 -5.68 -9.25 3.79
N GLN A 30 -5.95 -10.55 3.97
CA GLN A 30 -7.22 -11.19 3.62
C GLN A 30 -8.29 -11.09 4.71
N THR A 31 -7.92 -10.62 5.90
CA THR A 31 -8.82 -10.51 7.05
C THR A 31 -9.47 -9.13 7.10
N GLU A 32 -10.75 -9.08 7.47
CA GLU A 32 -11.45 -7.83 7.76
C GLU A 32 -11.01 -7.28 9.13
N HIS A 33 -10.64 -6.01 9.17
CA HIS A 33 -10.16 -5.34 10.38
C HIS A 33 -11.20 -4.36 10.92
N GLU A 34 -11.89 -4.79 11.96
CA GLU A 34 -12.85 -3.98 12.72
C GLU A 34 -12.50 -3.97 14.20
N ASP A 35 -12.92 -2.91 14.90
CA ASP A 35 -12.88 -2.86 16.35
C ASP A 35 -14.11 -3.51 16.99
N GLU A 36 -14.16 -3.52 18.33
CA GLU A 36 -15.27 -4.11 19.10
C GLU A 36 -16.65 -3.48 18.82
N PHE A 37 -16.68 -2.33 18.13
CA PHE A 37 -17.90 -1.63 17.72
C PHE A 37 -18.16 -1.71 16.20
N GLY A 38 -17.38 -2.51 15.46
CA GLY A 38 -17.51 -2.68 14.01
C GLY A 38 -16.92 -1.52 13.19
N ASN A 39 -16.11 -0.64 13.80
CA ASN A 39 -15.50 0.49 13.12
C ASN A 39 -14.04 0.20 12.75
N PRO A 40 -13.56 0.69 11.60
CA PRO A 40 -12.16 0.56 11.23
C PRO A 40 -11.33 1.72 11.81
N GLY A 41 -10.01 1.59 11.81
CA GLY A 41 -9.12 2.69 12.19
C GLY A 41 -8.95 2.90 13.71
N GLY A 42 -8.02 3.78 14.06
CA GLY A 42 -7.63 4.11 15.43
C GLY A 42 -6.10 4.07 15.63
N ASP A 43 -5.62 4.66 16.72
CA ASP A 43 -4.17 4.68 17.00
C ASP A 43 -3.64 3.25 17.25
N GLY A 44 -2.61 2.86 16.50
CA GLY A 44 -2.09 1.49 16.52
C GLY A 44 -2.98 0.42 15.87
N LYS A 45 -4.10 0.80 15.24
CA LYS A 45 -5.02 -0.12 14.55
C LYS A 45 -4.86 -0.06 13.02
N PRO A 46 -5.31 -1.10 12.29
CA PRO A 46 -5.34 -1.06 10.83
C PRO A 46 -6.15 0.15 10.32
N PRO A 47 -5.68 0.89 9.30
CA PRO A 47 -6.29 2.15 8.85
C PRO A 47 -7.74 2.02 8.37
N THR A 48 -8.05 0.95 7.64
CA THR A 48 -9.39 0.64 7.12
C THR A 48 -9.71 -0.85 7.31
N TYR A 49 -10.89 -1.28 6.85
CA TYR A 49 -11.32 -2.69 6.95
C TYR A 49 -10.39 -3.67 6.23
N TYR A 50 -9.89 -3.31 5.03
CA TYR A 50 -9.08 -4.21 4.21
C TYR A 50 -7.78 -3.56 3.78
N CYS A 51 -6.69 -4.32 3.81
CA CYS A 51 -5.39 -3.92 3.29
C CYS A 51 -5.25 -4.40 1.83
N GLN A 52 -5.00 -3.47 0.90
CA GLN A 52 -4.80 -3.83 -0.51
C GLN A 52 -3.34 -3.80 -0.97
N TRP A 53 -2.40 -3.55 -0.05
CA TRP A 53 -0.99 -3.87 -0.28
C TRP A 53 -0.81 -5.37 -0.05
N ILE A 54 -0.69 -6.12 -1.14
CA ILE A 54 -0.49 -7.56 -1.12
C ILE A 54 0.97 -7.90 -1.42
N LEU A 55 1.42 -9.02 -0.89
CA LEU A 55 2.73 -9.56 -1.19
C LEU A 55 2.79 -9.97 -2.68
N THR A 56 3.87 -9.59 -3.37
CA THR A 56 4.13 -10.06 -4.73
C THR A 56 4.34 -11.57 -4.76
N GLU A 57 4.04 -12.23 -5.88
CA GLU A 57 4.18 -13.70 -6.01
C GLU A 57 5.60 -14.22 -5.68
N ASP A 58 6.61 -13.41 -5.98
CA ASP A 58 8.03 -13.70 -5.69
C ASP A 58 8.43 -13.44 -4.22
N ARG A 59 7.52 -12.91 -3.39
CA ARG A 59 7.74 -12.50 -1.98
C ARG A 59 8.84 -11.47 -1.80
N HIS A 60 9.15 -10.73 -2.86
CA HIS A 60 10.20 -9.73 -2.89
C HIS A 60 9.65 -8.30 -2.82
N GLY A 61 8.33 -8.13 -2.67
CA GLY A 61 7.73 -6.81 -2.64
C GLY A 61 6.28 -6.77 -2.17
N LEU A 62 5.76 -5.55 -2.14
CA LEU A 62 4.34 -5.26 -1.93
C LEU A 62 3.79 -4.53 -3.15
N GLU A 63 2.62 -4.93 -3.63
CA GLU A 63 1.93 -4.27 -4.72
C GLU A 63 0.45 -4.09 -4.41
N TRP A 64 -0.17 -3.13 -5.09
CA TRP A 64 -1.61 -2.94 -4.97
C TRP A 64 -2.36 -4.06 -5.68
N ASP A 65 -3.39 -4.61 -5.05
CA ASP A 65 -4.15 -5.75 -5.56
C ASP A 65 -5.01 -5.45 -6.80
N LYS A 66 -5.25 -4.17 -7.12
CA LYS A 66 -6.04 -3.67 -8.26
C LYS A 66 -7.50 -4.12 -8.29
N LYS A 67 -8.06 -4.59 -7.16
CA LYS A 67 -9.40 -5.18 -7.13
C LYS A 67 -10.49 -4.22 -6.69
N GLU A 68 -10.19 -3.38 -5.70
CA GLU A 68 -11.20 -2.50 -5.09
C GLU A 68 -10.66 -1.10 -4.80
N LYS A 69 -11.51 -0.25 -4.22
CA LYS A 69 -11.16 1.12 -3.83
C LYS A 69 -10.17 1.11 -2.69
N PHE A 70 -8.94 1.54 -2.97
CA PHE A 70 -7.91 1.59 -1.94
C PHE A 70 -7.80 2.97 -1.29
N TYR A 71 -8.29 3.09 -0.07
CA TYR A 71 -8.11 4.30 0.73
C TYR A 71 -6.90 4.16 1.67
N TYR A 72 -6.27 5.29 2.00
CA TYR A 72 -5.20 5.37 3.01
C TYR A 72 -3.97 4.49 2.71
N GLY A 73 -3.56 4.38 1.45
CA GLY A 73 -2.46 3.50 1.06
C GLY A 73 -1.14 3.84 1.75
N LYS A 74 -0.87 5.13 2.02
CA LYS A 74 0.29 5.57 2.79
C LYS A 74 0.23 5.12 4.24
N GLU A 75 -0.90 5.33 4.91
CA GLU A 75 -1.11 4.91 6.29
C GLU A 75 -1.03 3.39 6.43
N TRP A 76 -1.52 2.65 5.43
CA TRP A 76 -1.36 1.20 5.37
C TRP A 76 0.11 0.78 5.28
N LEU A 77 0.93 1.43 4.45
CA LEU A 77 2.37 1.13 4.41
C LEU A 77 3.03 1.40 5.76
N ILE A 78 2.72 2.54 6.38
CA ILE A 78 3.26 2.88 7.71
C ILE A 78 2.85 1.82 8.73
N TYR A 79 1.59 1.36 8.69
CA TYR A 79 1.08 0.33 9.58
C TYR A 79 1.80 -1.02 9.38
N LEU A 80 1.89 -1.51 8.13
CA LEU A 80 2.56 -2.76 7.82
C LEU A 80 4.04 -2.72 8.21
N ILE A 81 4.68 -1.58 7.97
CA ILE A 81 6.08 -1.38 8.32
C ILE A 81 6.30 -1.51 9.82
N LYS A 82 5.54 -0.76 10.63
CA LYS A 82 5.72 -0.72 12.08
C LYS A 82 5.35 -2.02 12.79
N ASN A 83 4.35 -2.74 12.28
CA ASN A 83 3.79 -3.91 12.97
C ASN A 83 4.37 -5.25 12.50
N PHE A 84 4.86 -5.31 11.26
CA PHE A 84 5.34 -6.56 10.67
C PHE A 84 6.77 -6.43 10.12
N ILE A 85 6.99 -5.54 9.14
CA ILE A 85 8.22 -5.52 8.33
C ILE A 85 9.45 -5.15 9.19
N GLU A 86 9.38 -4.05 9.93
CA GLU A 86 10.49 -3.58 10.77
C GLU A 86 10.75 -4.53 11.96
N PRO A 87 9.73 -5.01 12.72
CA PRO A 87 9.93 -6.00 13.77
C PRO A 87 10.57 -7.32 13.29
N TRP A 88 10.28 -7.75 12.06
CA TRP A 88 10.90 -8.93 11.46
C TRP A 88 12.31 -8.70 10.91
N GLY A 89 12.78 -7.45 10.90
CA GLY A 89 14.12 -7.08 10.43
C GLY A 89 14.25 -6.90 8.92
N TYR A 90 13.14 -6.72 8.21
CA TYR A 90 13.14 -6.40 6.78
C TYR A 90 13.12 -4.90 6.54
N LYS A 91 13.56 -4.49 5.35
CA LYS A 91 13.44 -3.10 4.88
C LYS A 91 12.64 -3.04 3.59
N LEU A 92 11.61 -2.22 3.58
CA LEU A 92 10.85 -1.87 2.40
C LEU A 92 11.44 -0.61 1.75
N ASN A 93 11.54 -0.63 0.43
CA ASN A 93 12.08 0.45 -0.39
C ASN A 93 11.28 0.59 -1.69
N GLY A 94 11.29 1.78 -2.29
CA GLY A 94 10.74 2.02 -3.61
C GLY A 94 9.82 3.22 -3.66
N GLU A 95 9.27 3.46 -4.85
CA GLU A 95 8.40 4.58 -5.12
C GLU A 95 7.17 4.05 -5.86
N SER A 96 5.99 4.34 -5.31
CA SER A 96 4.71 4.07 -5.96
C SER A 96 4.04 5.39 -6.33
N PRO A 97 4.04 5.76 -7.61
CA PRO A 97 3.16 6.80 -8.13
C PRO A 97 1.71 6.41 -7.87
N TRP A 98 0.88 7.40 -7.59
CA TRP A 98 -0.54 7.23 -7.40
C TRP A 98 -1.33 8.39 -7.98
N TYR A 99 -2.59 8.14 -8.33
CA TYR A 99 -3.52 9.18 -8.74
C TYR A 99 -4.98 8.81 -8.45
N ILE A 100 -5.83 9.82 -8.39
CA ILE A 100 -7.28 9.74 -8.25
C ILE A 100 -7.90 10.55 -9.39
N ASP A 101 -8.44 9.89 -10.41
CA ASP A 101 -8.99 10.55 -11.59
C ASP A 101 -10.10 11.55 -11.26
N ASP A 102 -11.03 11.15 -10.39
CA ASP A 102 -12.21 11.95 -10.02
C ASP A 102 -11.85 13.31 -9.42
N PHE A 103 -10.69 13.39 -8.76
CA PHE A 103 -10.24 14.61 -8.06
C PHE A 103 -9.05 15.29 -8.72
N GLN A 104 -8.50 14.70 -9.79
CA GLN A 104 -7.28 15.16 -10.43
C GLN A 104 -6.11 15.32 -9.44
N GLU A 105 -6.11 14.48 -8.41
CA GLU A 105 -5.04 14.43 -7.41
C GLU A 105 -4.07 13.32 -7.76
N ALA A 106 -2.78 13.60 -7.58
CA ALA A 106 -1.75 12.61 -7.81
C ALA A 106 -0.52 12.89 -6.95
N GLY A 107 0.32 11.88 -6.83
CA GLY A 107 1.54 11.97 -6.06
C GLY A 107 2.42 10.74 -6.22
N ILE A 108 3.48 10.72 -5.43
CA ILE A 108 4.39 9.59 -5.32
C ILE A 108 4.56 9.29 -3.84
N ILE A 109 4.19 8.08 -3.44
CA ILE A 109 4.59 7.55 -2.14
C ILE A 109 5.99 6.97 -2.31
N LYS A 110 6.92 7.43 -1.49
CA LYS A 110 8.30 6.95 -1.46
C LYS A 110 8.58 6.29 -0.13
N VAL A 111 9.09 5.07 -0.18
CA VAL A 111 9.61 4.35 0.98
C VAL A 111 11.12 4.21 0.84
N SER A 112 11.86 4.61 1.87
CA SER A 112 13.32 4.49 1.92
C SER A 112 13.72 3.99 3.30
N ASP A 113 14.28 2.79 3.36
CA ASP A 113 14.62 2.09 4.61
C ASP A 113 13.49 2.19 5.65
N ASN A 114 12.29 1.72 5.28
CA ASN A 114 11.08 1.76 6.12
C ASN A 114 10.51 3.15 6.44
N VAL A 115 11.13 4.24 5.96
CA VAL A 115 10.60 5.59 6.12
C VAL A 115 9.68 5.93 4.95
N VAL A 116 8.39 6.15 5.25
CA VAL A 116 7.38 6.52 4.26
C VAL A 116 7.29 8.05 4.16
N THR A 117 7.42 8.55 2.94
CA THR A 117 7.23 9.95 2.56
C THR A 117 6.29 10.02 1.38
N GLU A 118 5.73 11.19 1.15
CA GLU A 118 4.82 11.42 0.03
C GLU A 118 5.06 12.80 -0.54
N GLU A 119 5.00 12.88 -1.86
CA GLU A 119 5.12 14.12 -2.60
C GLU A 119 3.95 14.24 -3.58
N LEU A 120 3.24 15.37 -3.53
CA LEU A 120 2.18 15.68 -4.49
C LEU A 120 2.78 16.04 -5.84
N ARG A 121 2.14 15.57 -6.91
CA ARG A 121 2.58 15.78 -8.29
C ARG A 121 1.38 16.09 -9.19
N ASP A 122 1.66 16.70 -10.33
CA ASP A 122 0.65 16.92 -11.36
C ASP A 122 0.21 15.57 -11.94
N ILE A 123 -1.10 15.35 -12.01
CA ILE A 123 -1.67 14.09 -12.54
C ILE A 123 -1.25 13.82 -13.98
N LEU A 124 -1.12 14.85 -14.82
CA LEU A 124 -0.69 14.69 -16.21
C LEU A 124 0.75 14.21 -16.30
N VAL A 125 1.61 14.67 -15.40
CA VAL A 125 3.01 14.21 -15.31
C VAL A 125 3.06 12.75 -14.86
N ILE A 126 2.26 12.36 -13.85
CA ILE A 126 2.22 10.97 -13.38
C ILE A 126 1.73 10.03 -14.48
N LYS A 127 0.67 10.42 -15.19
CA LYS A 127 0.11 9.64 -16.29
C LYS A 127 1.07 9.51 -17.48
N ASP A 128 1.77 10.58 -17.85
CA ASP A 128 2.77 10.58 -18.93
C ASP A 128 3.98 9.70 -18.60
N GLU A 129 4.54 9.85 -17.39
CA GLU A 129 5.78 9.15 -17.00
C GLU A 129 5.57 7.69 -16.61
N TYR A 130 4.46 7.38 -15.93
CA TYR A 130 4.23 6.06 -15.32
C TYR A 130 3.09 5.27 -15.97
N GLY A 131 2.37 5.90 -16.89
CA GLY A 131 1.23 5.31 -17.59
C GLY A 131 -0.09 5.52 -16.88
N GLU A 132 -1.16 5.21 -17.61
CA GLU A 132 -2.52 5.20 -17.10
C GLU A 132 -2.97 3.76 -16.86
N PHE A 133 -3.58 3.53 -15.71
CA PHE A 133 -4.30 2.31 -15.41
C PHE A 133 -5.79 2.60 -15.55
N ASP A 134 -6.37 2.15 -16.66
CA ASP A 134 -7.81 2.24 -16.85
C ASP A 134 -8.47 1.02 -16.20
N LEU A 135 -9.47 1.26 -15.36
CA LEU A 135 -10.21 0.17 -14.74
C LEU A 135 -11.49 -0.20 -15.49
N TYR A 136 -11.79 0.47 -16.62
CA TYR A 136 -12.93 0.12 -17.48
C TYR A 136 -12.69 0.44 -18.96
#